data_AF-C8CJN3-F1
#
_entry.id   AF-C8CJN3-F1
#
_cell.length_a   1.000
_cell.length_b   1.000
_cell.length_c   1.000
_cell.angle_alpha   90.00
_cell.angle_beta   90.00
_cell.angle_gamma   90.00
#
_symmetry.space_group_name_H-M   'P 1'
#
loop_
_entity.id
_entity.type
_entity.pdbx_description
1 polymer ?
#
loop_
_entity_poly.entity_id
_entity_poly.type
_entity_poly.pdbx_seq_one_letter_code
_entity_poly.pdbx_strand_id
1 'polypeptide(L)'
;MTTAADPMSGSLDLVLELIWQHAMNHLKSTKNEILLPADIDVVIGLDNVEKIKDRLSMLLSTPVVSFKDNVNGVYRIMPTPALDGVVDAAVAQIMPMIVTNNDRSARSPKARKMIRGKPEKIPRPSNAFILYRRHHHPLVKASNPDFHNNDISILLGKRWKAESSETKAYFKALADEIKAQHAKDHPYYQYAPRKPSKKKRPSTTRRNSRID
;
A
#
# COMPACT_ATOMS: atom_id res chain seq x y z
N MET A 1 -5.69 53.24 7.88
CA MET A 1 -5.55 52.40 9.08
C MET A 1 -4.63 51.25 8.71
N THR A 2 -3.39 51.34 9.13
CA THR A 2 -2.29 50.45 8.74
C THR A 2 -2.35 49.22 9.65
N THR A 3 -2.72 48.07 9.10
CA THR A 3 -2.79 46.81 9.87
C THR A 3 -1.36 46.31 10.06
N ALA A 4 -0.87 46.36 11.29
CA ALA A 4 0.44 45.82 11.65
C ALA A 4 0.48 44.33 11.30
N ALA A 5 1.41 43.94 10.43
CA ALA A 5 1.73 42.55 10.16
C ALA A 5 2.38 41.97 11.42
N ASP A 6 1.80 40.90 11.97
CA ASP A 6 2.35 40.19 13.12
C ASP A 6 3.77 39.68 12.81
N PRO A 7 4.78 40.02 13.63
CA PRO A 7 6.18 39.66 13.37
C PRO A 7 6.44 38.14 13.40
N MET A 8 5.49 37.34 13.90
CA MET A 8 5.57 35.87 13.92
C MET A 8 5.03 35.22 12.64
N SER A 9 4.27 35.93 11.80
CA SER A 9 3.76 35.38 10.53
C SER A 9 4.90 35.08 9.54
N GLY A 10 5.95 35.90 9.52
CA GLY A 10 7.09 35.69 8.63
C GLY A 10 7.89 34.41 8.89
N SER A 11 7.93 33.96 10.15
CA SER A 11 8.60 32.70 10.50
C SER A 11 7.80 31.48 10.02
N LEU A 12 6.47 31.54 10.09
CA LEU A 12 5.58 30.46 9.67
C LEU A 12 5.46 30.39 8.14
N ASP A 13 5.46 31.54 7.46
CA ASP A 13 5.51 31.61 5.99
C ASP A 13 6.82 31.04 5.44
N LEU A 14 7.95 31.27 6.13
CA LEU A 14 9.22 30.63 5.79
C LEU A 14 9.16 29.11 5.97
N VAL A 15 8.54 28.63 7.06
CA VAL A 15 8.32 27.19 7.29
C VAL A 15 7.44 26.59 6.19
N LEU A 16 6.37 27.28 5.80
CA LEU A 16 5.50 26.88 4.70
C LEU A 16 6.27 26.74 3.38
N GLU A 17 7.12 27.73 3.08
CA GLU A 17 7.93 27.75 1.87
C GLU A 17 8.98 26.64 1.89
N LEU A 18 9.63 26.38 3.03
CA LEU A 18 10.57 25.28 3.18
C LEU A 18 9.90 23.91 2.98
N ILE A 19 8.70 23.71 3.56
CA ILE A 19 7.90 22.50 3.37
C ILE A 19 7.54 22.34 1.88
N TRP A 20 7.13 23.43 1.23
CA TRP A 20 6.77 23.43 -0.18
C TRP A 20 7.96 23.10 -1.09
N GLN A 21 9.12 23.73 -0.89
CA GLN A 21 10.34 23.46 -1.65
C GLN A 21 10.82 22.02 -1.46
N HIS A 22 10.77 21.51 -0.23
CA HIS A 22 11.09 20.11 0.06
C HIS A 22 10.13 19.16 -0.68
N ALA A 23 8.83 19.45 -0.66
CA ALA A 23 7.83 18.68 -1.37
C ALA A 23 8.07 18.66 -2.89
N MET A 24 8.40 19.80 -3.50
CA MET A 24 8.69 19.89 -4.94
C MET A 24 9.85 19.01 -5.38
N ASN A 25 10.90 18.92 -4.57
CA ASN A 25 12.06 18.06 -4.87
C ASN A 25 11.71 16.56 -4.87
N HIS A 26 10.71 16.17 -4.10
CA HIS A 26 10.32 14.76 -3.94
C HIS A 26 9.08 14.36 -4.73
N LEU A 27 8.36 15.33 -5.32
CA LEU A 27 7.06 15.13 -5.98
C LEU A 27 7.08 14.06 -7.09
N LYS A 28 8.14 14.03 -7.90
CA LYS A 28 8.31 13.03 -8.98
C LYS A 28 8.54 11.61 -8.42
N SER A 29 9.20 11.50 -7.27
CA SER A 29 9.51 10.22 -6.63
C SER A 29 8.31 9.69 -5.82
N THR A 30 7.54 10.59 -5.21
CA THR A 30 6.36 10.27 -4.40
C THR A 30 5.05 10.23 -5.19
N LYS A 31 5.11 10.19 -6.53
CA LYS A 31 3.94 10.15 -7.42
C LYS A 31 2.94 11.28 -7.14
N ASN A 32 3.45 12.49 -7.01
CA ASN A 32 2.69 13.70 -6.73
C ASN A 32 2.05 13.79 -5.34
N GLU A 33 2.55 13.02 -4.38
CA GLU A 33 2.06 13.07 -2.99
C GLU A 33 3.01 13.86 -2.08
N ILE A 34 2.46 14.71 -1.21
CA ILE A 34 3.19 15.37 -0.12
C ILE A 34 2.91 14.63 1.18
N LEU A 35 3.97 14.19 1.85
CA LEU A 35 3.92 13.46 3.12
C LEU A 35 4.56 14.31 4.21
N LEU A 36 3.77 14.69 5.22
CA LEU A 36 4.19 15.53 6.34
C LEU A 36 4.02 14.78 7.67
N PRO A 37 4.70 15.17 8.75
CA PRO A 37 4.48 14.58 10.07
C PRO A 37 3.00 14.63 10.50
N ALA A 38 2.52 13.61 11.24
CA ALA A 38 1.11 13.50 11.62
C ALA A 38 0.53 14.72 12.35
N ASP A 39 1.35 15.46 13.08
CA ASP A 39 0.91 16.58 13.91
C ASP A 39 1.17 17.94 13.24
N ILE A 40 1.43 17.93 11.92
CA ILE A 40 1.69 19.16 11.16
C ILE A 40 0.50 20.12 11.21
N ASP A 41 -0.73 19.59 11.23
CA ASP A 41 -1.97 20.35 11.38
C ASP A 41 -2.02 21.13 12.70
N VAL A 42 -1.43 20.58 13.76
CA VAL A 42 -1.30 21.24 15.07
C VAL A 42 -0.15 22.25 15.07
N VAL A 43 0.95 21.96 14.37
CA VAL A 43 2.18 22.77 14.38
C VAL A 43 2.07 24.02 13.51
N ILE A 44 1.56 23.89 12.27
CA ILE A 44 1.45 25.02 11.33
C ILE A 44 0.01 25.53 11.19
N GLY A 45 -0.98 24.84 11.74
CA GLY A 45 -2.39 25.20 11.62
C GLY A 45 -3.03 24.69 10.32
N LEU A 46 -4.34 24.41 10.38
CA LEU A 46 -5.12 23.88 9.26
C LEU A 46 -5.13 24.83 8.05
N ASP A 47 -5.24 26.14 8.26
CA ASP A 47 -5.25 27.14 7.19
C ASP A 47 -3.99 27.09 6.32
N ASN A 48 -2.84 26.80 6.93
CA ASN A 48 -1.57 26.70 6.22
C ASN A 48 -1.42 25.36 5.49
N VAL A 49 -2.01 24.30 6.02
CA VAL A 49 -2.14 23.01 5.30
C VAL A 49 -3.03 23.18 4.08
N GLU A 50 -4.13 23.94 4.18
CA GLU A 50 -5.00 24.26 3.04
C GLU A 50 -4.27 25.07 1.98
N LYS A 51 -3.45 26.06 2.36
CA LYS A 51 -2.59 26.78 1.40
C LYS A 51 -1.65 25.85 0.63
N ILE A 52 -1.05 24.85 1.28
CA ILE A 52 -0.18 23.85 0.61
C ILE A 52 -1.00 22.97 -0.34
N LYS A 53 -2.20 22.55 0.09
CA LYS A 53 -3.14 21.78 -0.73
C LYS A 53 -3.56 22.56 -1.98
N ASP A 54 -3.89 23.84 -1.84
CA ASP A 54 -4.31 24.70 -2.95
C ASP A 54 -3.17 24.92 -3.94
N ARG A 55 -1.95 25.18 -3.44
CA ARG A 55 -0.75 25.27 -4.30
C ARG A 55 -0.52 23.97 -5.08
N LEU A 56 -0.70 22.81 -4.46
CA LEU A 56 -0.56 21.52 -5.13
C LEU A 56 -1.66 21.30 -6.17
N SER A 57 -2.90 21.69 -5.85
CA SER A 57 -4.03 21.58 -6.78
C SER A 57 -3.83 22.45 -8.01
N MET A 58 -3.34 23.68 -7.83
CA MET A 58 -3.00 24.58 -8.94
C MET A 58 -1.85 24.04 -9.78
N LEU A 59 -0.80 23.49 -9.16
CA LEU A 59 0.36 22.97 -9.88
C LEU A 59 0.02 21.77 -10.76
N LEU A 60 -0.86 20.89 -10.28
CA LEU A 60 -1.22 19.65 -10.95
C LEU A 60 -2.52 19.74 -11.76
N SER A 61 -3.19 20.90 -11.74
CA SER A 61 -4.52 21.12 -12.33
C SER A 61 -5.52 20.01 -11.99
N THR A 62 -5.41 19.43 -10.80
CA THR A 62 -6.21 18.30 -10.35
C THR A 62 -6.73 18.55 -8.94
N PRO A 63 -7.92 18.04 -8.58
CA PRO A 63 -8.46 18.19 -7.23
C PRO A 63 -7.60 17.41 -6.24
N VAL A 64 -7.11 18.08 -5.20
CA VAL A 64 -6.22 17.50 -4.18
C VAL A 64 -6.99 17.33 -2.86
N VAL A 65 -6.74 16.22 -2.17
CA VAL A 65 -7.27 15.94 -0.83
C VAL A 65 -6.15 15.98 0.20
N SER A 66 -6.46 16.46 1.40
CA SER A 66 -5.59 16.45 2.56
C SER A 66 -6.26 15.70 3.71
N PHE A 67 -5.56 14.75 4.34
CA PHE A 67 -6.07 14.00 5.49
C PHE A 67 -4.96 13.45 6.37
N LYS A 68 -5.27 13.23 7.66
CA LYS A 68 -4.38 12.57 8.61
C LYS A 68 -4.46 11.05 8.43
N ASP A 69 -3.34 10.43 8.08
CA ASP A 69 -3.23 8.98 7.99
C ASP A 69 -2.76 8.44 9.35
N ASN A 70 -3.71 8.16 10.24
CA ASN A 70 -3.46 7.64 11.58
C ASN A 70 -2.78 6.26 11.57
N VAL A 71 -2.81 5.55 10.44
CA VAL A 71 -2.18 4.23 10.30
C VAL A 71 -0.69 4.38 10.07
N ASN A 72 -0.29 5.37 9.26
CA ASN A 72 1.11 5.63 8.93
C ASN A 72 1.75 6.71 9.80
N GLY A 73 0.98 7.43 10.63
CA GLY A 73 1.48 8.52 11.46
C GLY A 73 1.97 9.71 10.63
N VAL A 74 1.34 9.93 9.46
CA VAL A 74 1.73 10.94 8.47
C VAL A 74 0.49 11.71 8.04
N TYR A 75 0.64 12.99 7.81
CA TYR A 75 -0.35 13.84 7.19
C TYR A 75 -0.13 13.85 5.67
N ARG A 76 -1.13 13.44 4.89
CA ARG A 76 -1.00 13.23 3.44
C ARG A 76 -1.76 14.30 2.68
N ILE A 77 -1.13 14.86 1.66
CA ILE A 77 -1.75 15.76 0.68
C ILE A 77 -1.50 15.16 -0.71
N MET A 78 -2.54 14.75 -1.41
CA MET A 78 -2.40 14.01 -2.67
C MET A 78 -3.50 14.37 -3.67
N PRO A 79 -3.22 14.29 -4.98
CA PRO A 79 -4.24 14.32 -6.01
C PRO A 79 -5.28 13.23 -5.75
N THR A 80 -6.54 13.60 -5.87
CA THR A 80 -7.64 12.64 -5.90
C THR A 80 -7.44 11.80 -7.16
N PRO A 81 -7.33 10.46 -7.06
CA PRO A 81 -7.26 9.64 -8.25
C PRO A 81 -8.55 9.84 -9.03
N ALA A 82 -8.45 10.48 -10.20
CA ALA A 82 -9.52 10.45 -11.16
C ALA A 82 -9.75 8.99 -11.51
N LEU A 83 -10.92 8.45 -11.15
CA LEU A 83 -11.40 7.20 -11.71
C LEU A 83 -11.37 7.37 -13.22
N ASP A 84 -10.55 6.57 -13.88
CA ASP A 84 -10.33 6.63 -15.31
C ASP A 84 -11.68 6.38 -16.01
N GLY A 85 -12.29 7.45 -16.53
CA GLY A 85 -13.62 7.41 -17.12
C GLY A 85 -14.39 8.72 -16.92
N VAL A 86 -14.22 9.64 -17.88
CA VAL A 86 -15.06 10.81 -18.20
C VAL A 86 -16.24 11.05 -17.26
N VAL A 87 -16.17 12.08 -16.42
CA VAL A 87 -17.34 12.89 -16.03
C VAL A 87 -16.91 14.32 -15.73
N ASP A 88 -17.60 15.24 -16.40
CA ASP A 88 -17.50 16.69 -16.29
C ASP A 88 -17.75 17.25 -14.87
N ALA A 89 -17.30 18.49 -14.72
CA ALA A 89 -17.43 19.35 -13.55
C ALA A 89 -18.89 19.48 -13.03
N ALA A 90 -19.30 18.60 -12.10
CA ALA A 90 -20.54 18.80 -11.34
C ALA A 90 -20.61 18.06 -9.98
N VAL A 91 -19.53 17.46 -9.47
CA VAL A 91 -19.56 16.68 -8.20
C VAL A 91 -19.13 17.54 -6.99
N ALA A 92 -19.51 18.81 -6.98
CA ALA A 92 -19.29 19.72 -5.83
C ALA A 92 -20.53 19.90 -4.96
N GLN A 93 -21.66 19.29 -5.30
CA GLN A 93 -22.88 19.34 -4.49
C GLN A 93 -23.53 17.96 -4.52
N ILE A 94 -24.11 17.54 -3.39
CA ILE A 94 -24.71 16.22 -3.11
C ILE A 94 -23.73 15.24 -2.43
N MET A 95 -23.37 15.57 -1.18
CA MET A 95 -23.42 14.57 -0.11
C MET A 95 -24.79 14.71 0.54
N PRO A 96 -25.61 13.65 0.55
CA PRO A 96 -25.97 13.10 1.85
C PRO A 96 -25.96 11.56 1.88
N MET A 97 -25.54 11.04 3.02
CA MET A 97 -25.91 9.74 3.59
C MET A 97 -26.14 8.55 2.64
N ILE A 98 -25.14 7.67 2.54
CA ILE A 98 -25.38 6.22 2.51
C ILE A 98 -24.44 5.56 3.52
N VAL A 99 -24.92 5.42 4.74
CA VAL A 99 -24.56 4.29 5.60
C VAL A 99 -25.34 3.10 5.06
N THR A 100 -24.71 2.26 4.25
CA THR A 100 -25.11 0.86 4.13
C THR A 100 -23.87 0.00 4.02
N ASN A 101 -23.74 -0.89 5.01
CA ASN A 101 -22.82 -2.00 5.01
C ASN A 101 -22.89 -2.75 3.67
N ASN A 102 -21.79 -2.81 2.91
CA ASN A 102 -21.41 -4.08 2.29
C ASN A 102 -19.94 -4.12 1.92
N ASP A 103 -19.35 -5.22 2.35
CA ASP A 103 -18.00 -5.73 2.14
C ASP A 103 -17.66 -5.88 0.66
N ARG A 104 -16.71 -5.09 0.15
CA ARG A 104 -15.91 -5.43 -1.06
C ARG A 104 -14.46 -5.02 -0.90
N SER A 105 -13.76 -5.77 -0.05
CA SER A 105 -12.37 -6.24 -0.21
C SER A 105 -11.55 -5.66 -1.40
N ALA A 106 -11.09 -4.41 -1.30
CA ALA A 106 -9.79 -4.02 -1.85
C ALA A 106 -8.71 -4.49 -0.87
N ARG A 107 -8.27 -5.74 -1.01
CA ARG A 107 -7.12 -6.26 -0.25
C ARG A 107 -5.85 -5.53 -0.72
N SER A 108 -5.58 -4.36 -0.14
CA SER A 108 -4.22 -3.86 -0.02
C SER A 108 -3.33 -4.98 0.52
N PRO A 109 -2.10 -5.16 -0.01
CA PRO A 109 -1.18 -6.16 0.49
C PRO A 109 -1.01 -5.89 1.99
N LYS A 110 -1.50 -6.80 2.84
CA LYS A 110 -1.40 -6.69 4.30
C LYS A 110 0.02 -6.28 4.64
N ALA A 111 0.20 -5.03 5.08
CA ALA A 111 1.45 -4.57 5.65
C ALA A 111 1.84 -5.61 6.69
N ARG A 112 2.98 -6.29 6.48
CA ARG A 112 3.51 -7.23 7.46
C ARG A 112 3.60 -6.45 8.75
N LYS A 113 2.87 -6.89 9.79
CA LYS A 113 3.04 -6.42 11.17
C LYS A 113 4.55 -6.41 11.43
N MET A 114 5.17 -5.23 11.44
CA MET A 114 6.58 -5.06 11.78
C MET A 114 6.69 -5.52 13.22
N ILE A 115 7.18 -6.75 13.41
CA ILE A 115 7.51 -7.24 14.75
C ILE A 115 8.71 -6.38 15.18
N ARG A 116 8.45 -5.36 15.99
CA ARG A 116 9.47 -4.51 16.62
C ARG A 116 10.59 -5.42 17.16
N GLY A 117 11.82 -5.20 16.68
CA GLY A 117 13.02 -5.90 17.16
C GLY A 117 13.55 -7.08 16.32
N LYS A 118 13.05 -7.33 15.09
CA LYS A 118 13.70 -8.28 14.17
C LYS A 118 14.32 -7.56 12.98
N PRO A 119 15.58 -7.87 12.59
CA PRO A 119 16.16 -7.32 11.39
C PRO A 119 15.28 -7.64 10.18
N GLU A 120 15.09 -6.64 9.32
CA GLU A 120 14.26 -6.77 8.14
C GLU A 120 14.84 -7.85 7.23
N LYS A 121 14.14 -8.98 7.14
CA LYS A 121 14.57 -10.10 6.32
C LYS A 121 14.02 -9.94 4.90
N ILE A 122 14.93 -9.73 3.96
CA ILE A 122 14.65 -9.73 2.53
C ILE A 122 13.94 -11.06 2.16
N PRO A 123 12.69 -11.01 1.63
CA PRO A 123 11.96 -12.20 1.21
C PRO A 123 12.54 -12.76 -0.09
N ARG A 124 12.25 -14.03 -0.36
CA ARG A 124 12.68 -14.67 -1.61
C ARG A 124 11.92 -14.08 -2.79
N PRO A 125 12.53 -13.97 -3.99
CA PRO A 125 11.79 -13.65 -5.20
C PRO A 125 10.72 -14.71 -5.47
N SER A 126 9.56 -14.29 -5.99
CA SER A 126 8.44 -15.18 -6.27
C SER A 126 8.73 -16.03 -7.51
N ASN A 127 8.54 -17.35 -7.43
CA ASN A 127 8.63 -18.22 -8.61
C ASN A 127 7.32 -18.21 -9.42
N ALA A 128 7.34 -18.83 -10.60
CA ALA A 128 6.21 -18.87 -11.54
C ALA A 128 4.90 -19.36 -10.90
N PHE A 129 4.94 -20.47 -10.15
CA PHE A 129 3.75 -21.01 -9.49
C PHE A 129 3.22 -20.08 -8.38
N ILE A 130 4.11 -19.38 -7.65
CA ILE A 130 3.68 -18.41 -6.64
C ILE A 130 2.97 -17.21 -7.28
N LEU A 131 3.42 -16.77 -8.46
CA LEU A 131 2.75 -15.72 -9.23
C LEU A 131 1.38 -16.19 -9.75
N TYR A 132 1.34 -17.37 -10.36
CA TYR A 132 0.09 -18.01 -10.79
C TYR A 132 -0.91 -18.13 -9.64
N ARG A 133 -0.47 -18.66 -8.50
CA ARG A 133 -1.30 -18.78 -7.30
C ARG A 133 -1.81 -17.42 -6.84
N ARG A 134 -0.99 -16.38 -6.84
CA ARG A 134 -1.41 -15.04 -6.40
C ARG A 134 -2.58 -14.52 -7.25
N HIS A 135 -2.53 -14.76 -8.55
CA HIS A 135 -3.59 -14.38 -9.49
C HIS A 135 -4.88 -15.19 -9.28
N HIS A 136 -4.79 -16.52 -9.18
CA HIS A 136 -5.98 -17.39 -9.16
C HIS A 136 -6.55 -17.68 -7.76
N HIS A 137 -5.79 -17.48 -6.69
CA HIS A 137 -6.24 -17.78 -5.33
C HIS A 137 -7.47 -16.98 -4.89
N PRO A 138 -7.58 -15.65 -5.14
CA PRO A 138 -8.79 -14.90 -4.81
C PRO A 138 -10.02 -15.46 -5.51
N LEU A 139 -9.90 -15.86 -6.77
CA LEU A 139 -10.99 -16.45 -7.55
C LEU A 139 -11.47 -17.77 -6.92
N VAL A 140 -10.54 -18.68 -6.60
CA VAL A 140 -10.89 -19.95 -5.95
C VAL A 140 -11.52 -19.73 -4.58
N LYS A 141 -11.00 -18.77 -3.79
CA LYS A 141 -11.53 -18.47 -2.46
C LYS A 141 -12.91 -17.81 -2.52
N ALA A 142 -13.19 -17.01 -3.54
CA ALA A 142 -14.50 -16.42 -3.76
C ALA A 142 -15.54 -17.49 -4.14
N SER A 143 -15.17 -18.43 -5.03
CA SER A 143 -16.06 -19.54 -5.40
C SER A 143 -16.22 -20.60 -4.31
N ASN A 144 -15.23 -20.75 -3.43
CA ASN A 144 -15.24 -21.73 -2.33
C ASN A 144 -14.83 -21.04 -1.01
N PRO A 145 -15.74 -20.28 -0.38
CA PRO A 145 -15.45 -19.55 0.86
C PRO A 145 -15.00 -20.45 2.01
N ASP A 146 -15.48 -21.70 2.05
CA ASP A 146 -15.17 -22.67 3.11
C ASP A 146 -13.79 -23.32 2.96
N PHE A 147 -13.19 -23.28 1.76
CA PHE A 147 -11.93 -23.98 1.52
C PHE A 147 -10.80 -23.36 2.33
N HIS A 148 -10.05 -24.21 3.03
CA HIS A 148 -8.86 -23.76 3.73
C HIS A 148 -7.73 -23.50 2.73
N ASN A 149 -6.75 -22.69 3.13
CA ASN A 149 -5.61 -22.37 2.26
C ASN A 149 -4.85 -23.61 1.80
N ASN A 150 -4.87 -24.69 2.58
CA ASN A 150 -4.26 -25.97 2.20
C ASN A 150 -4.98 -26.57 0.98
N ASP A 151 -6.31 -26.64 1.03
CA ASP A 151 -7.14 -27.22 -0.03
C ASP A 151 -7.04 -26.39 -1.32
N ILE A 152 -7.03 -25.06 -1.19
CA ILE A 152 -6.81 -24.15 -2.31
C ILE A 152 -5.42 -24.36 -2.92
N SER A 153 -4.39 -24.62 -2.10
CA SER A 153 -3.03 -24.90 -2.60
C SER A 153 -2.99 -26.20 -3.40
N ILE A 154 -3.68 -27.24 -2.93
CA ILE A 154 -3.77 -28.54 -3.61
C ILE A 154 -4.50 -28.37 -4.95
N LEU A 155 -5.64 -27.68 -4.95
CA LEU A 155 -6.43 -27.44 -6.16
C LEU A 155 -5.64 -26.65 -7.21
N LEU A 156 -5.03 -25.52 -6.81
CA LEU A 156 -4.22 -24.71 -7.72
C LEU A 156 -2.96 -25.45 -8.20
N GLY A 157 -2.40 -26.34 -7.39
CA GLY A 157 -1.31 -27.22 -7.82
C GLY A 157 -1.74 -28.19 -8.93
N LYS A 158 -2.95 -28.75 -8.85
CA LYS A 158 -3.53 -29.58 -9.93
C LYS A 158 -3.78 -28.75 -11.19
N ARG A 159 -4.39 -27.57 -11.05
CA ARG A 159 -4.65 -26.66 -12.18
C ARG A 159 -3.36 -26.23 -12.88
N TRP A 160 -2.34 -25.84 -12.12
CA TRP A 160 -1.03 -25.49 -12.68
C TRP A 160 -0.40 -26.64 -13.49
N LYS A 161 -0.55 -27.89 -13.05
CA LYS A 161 -0.06 -29.04 -13.84
C LYS A 161 -0.81 -29.18 -15.16
N ALA A 162 -2.12 -29.00 -15.15
CA ALA A 162 -2.98 -29.07 -16.33
C ALA A 162 -2.95 -27.80 -17.22
N GLU A 163 -2.34 -26.72 -16.74
CA GLU A 163 -2.31 -25.43 -17.43
C GLU A 163 -1.55 -25.49 -18.77
N SER A 164 -1.95 -24.65 -19.73
CA SER A 164 -1.31 -24.54 -21.04
C SER A 164 0.19 -24.21 -20.93
N SER A 165 0.98 -24.70 -21.90
CA SER A 165 2.41 -24.40 -21.99
C SER A 165 2.68 -22.90 -22.14
N GLU A 166 1.84 -22.19 -22.88
CA GLU A 166 1.92 -20.75 -23.08
C GLU A 166 1.73 -19.98 -21.77
N THR A 167 0.67 -20.28 -21.01
CA THR A 167 0.44 -19.63 -19.71
C THR A 167 1.58 -19.94 -18.73
N LYS A 168 2.08 -21.17 -18.72
CA LYS A 168 3.26 -21.53 -17.92
C LYS A 168 4.51 -20.74 -18.34
N ALA A 169 4.71 -20.53 -19.63
CA ALA A 169 5.82 -19.76 -20.17
C ALA A 169 5.71 -18.27 -19.77
N TYR A 170 4.51 -17.69 -19.84
CA TYR A 170 4.24 -16.32 -19.38
C TYR A 170 4.64 -16.12 -17.91
N PHE A 171 4.15 -16.98 -17.00
CA PHE A 171 4.50 -16.87 -15.58
C PHE A 171 5.97 -17.19 -15.30
N LYS A 172 6.62 -18.00 -16.14
CA LYS A 172 8.06 -18.24 -16.07
C LYS A 172 8.86 -17.00 -16.42
N ALA A 173 8.53 -16.32 -17.52
CA ALA A 173 9.16 -15.07 -17.93
C ALA A 173 9.04 -13.99 -16.84
N LEU A 174 7.84 -13.81 -16.27
CA LEU A 174 7.62 -12.89 -15.16
C LEU A 174 8.44 -13.25 -13.90
N ALA A 175 8.55 -14.55 -13.59
CA ALA A 175 9.35 -14.99 -12.45
C ALA A 175 10.84 -14.74 -12.67
N ASP A 176 11.33 -14.92 -13.90
CA ASP A 176 12.72 -14.65 -14.27
C ASP A 176 13.03 -13.14 -14.20
N GLU A 177 12.09 -12.28 -14.63
CA GLU A 177 12.19 -10.83 -14.49
C GLU A 177 12.25 -10.40 -13.02
N ILE A 178 11.32 -10.89 -12.18
CA ILE A 178 11.31 -10.60 -10.74
C ILE A 178 12.59 -11.10 -10.07
N LYS A 179 13.11 -12.27 -10.48
CA LYS A 179 14.38 -12.79 -9.98
C LYS A 179 15.56 -11.90 -10.39
N ALA A 180 15.59 -11.44 -11.63
CA ALA A 180 16.63 -10.53 -12.12
C ALA A 180 16.59 -9.18 -11.39
N GLN A 181 15.40 -8.60 -11.23
CA GLN A 181 15.21 -7.36 -10.49
C GLN A 181 15.65 -7.50 -9.03
N HIS A 182 15.25 -8.58 -8.37
CA HIS A 182 15.66 -8.88 -7.00
C HIS A 182 17.18 -9.01 -6.85
N ALA A 183 17.87 -9.59 -7.84
CA ALA A 183 19.32 -9.71 -7.83
C ALA A 183 20.01 -8.35 -8.00
N LYS A 184 19.42 -7.43 -8.77
CA LYS A 184 19.90 -6.04 -8.91
C LYS A 184 19.70 -5.23 -7.63
N ASP A 185 18.50 -5.33 -7.04
CA ASP A 185 18.13 -4.57 -5.84
C ASP A 185 18.83 -5.09 -4.57
N HIS A 186 19.18 -6.39 -4.56
CA HIS A 186 19.81 -7.04 -3.42
C HIS A 186 21.02 -7.90 -3.86
N PRO A 187 22.14 -7.27 -4.26
CA PRO A 187 23.31 -7.99 -4.77
C PRO A 187 23.96 -8.93 -3.74
N TYR A 188 23.79 -8.65 -2.44
CA TYR A 188 24.29 -9.47 -1.33
C TYR A 188 23.26 -10.47 -0.78
N TYR A 189 22.10 -10.60 -1.42
CA TYR A 189 21.08 -11.55 -0.97
C TYR A 189 21.54 -12.99 -1.14
N GLN A 190 21.58 -13.74 -0.04
CA GLN A 190 21.87 -15.17 -0.05
C GLN A 190 20.74 -15.98 0.58
N TYR A 191 20.31 -17.03 -0.11
CA TYR A 191 19.29 -17.93 0.42
C TYR A 191 19.86 -18.83 1.52
N ALA A 192 19.54 -18.50 2.78
CA ALA A 192 19.88 -19.31 3.96
C ALA A 192 18.64 -20.06 4.51
N PRO A 193 18.43 -21.35 4.17
CA PRO A 193 17.40 -22.18 4.77
C PRO A 193 17.63 -22.37 6.29
N ARG A 194 16.55 -22.40 7.07
CA ARG A 194 16.65 -22.67 8.51
C ARG A 194 16.84 -24.17 8.73
N LYS A 195 17.88 -24.56 9.48
CA LYS A 195 18.10 -25.96 9.89
C LYS A 195 16.94 -26.46 10.78
N PRO A 196 16.48 -27.71 10.59
CA PRO A 196 15.30 -28.26 11.27
C PRO A 196 15.42 -28.28 12.80
N SER A 197 16.63 -28.46 13.35
CA SER A 197 16.88 -28.46 14.80
C SER A 197 16.55 -27.15 15.52
N LYS A 198 16.42 -26.02 14.80
CA LYS A 198 16.02 -24.71 15.36
C LYS A 198 14.54 -24.38 15.18
N LYS A 199 13.71 -25.31 14.68
CA LYS A 199 12.25 -25.12 14.64
C LYS A 199 11.68 -25.34 16.04
N LYS A 200 11.47 -24.27 16.80
CA LYS A 200 10.36 -24.27 17.78
C LYS A 200 9.09 -24.41 16.96
N ARG A 201 8.59 -25.64 16.79
CA ARG A 201 7.22 -25.86 16.32
C ARG A 201 6.34 -25.13 17.34
N PRO A 202 5.47 -24.19 16.93
CA PRO A 202 4.42 -23.76 17.83
C PRO A 202 3.74 -25.03 18.35
N SER A 203 3.66 -25.19 19.67
CA SER A 203 2.84 -26.24 20.27
C SER A 203 1.41 -25.99 19.83
N THR A 204 1.01 -26.52 18.68
CA THR A 204 -0.39 -26.72 18.38
C THR A 204 -0.79 -27.88 19.27
N THR A 205 -1.36 -27.60 20.43
CA THR A 205 -2.17 -28.57 21.17
C THR A 205 -3.14 -29.15 20.15
N ARG A 206 -2.84 -30.36 19.66
CA ARG A 206 -3.78 -31.16 18.88
C ARG A 206 -4.90 -31.50 19.84
N ARG A 207 -5.95 -30.66 19.89
CA ARG A 207 -7.22 -31.07 20.46
C ARG A 207 -7.78 -32.12 19.51
N ASN A 208 -7.48 -33.38 19.80
CA ASN A 208 -8.26 -34.50 19.30
C ASN A 208 -9.66 -34.35 19.93
N SER A 209 -10.65 -33.90 19.16
CA SER A 209 -12.04 -34.23 19.45
C SER A 209 -12.30 -35.62 18.88
N ARG A 210 -12.02 -36.63 19.70
CA ARG A 210 -12.66 -37.95 19.57
C ARG A 210 -14.11 -37.71 20.01
N ILE A 211 -15.06 -37.88 19.10
CA ILE A 211 -16.47 -38.02 19.45
C ILE A 211 -16.75 -39.50 19.29
N ASP A 212 -17.19 -40.10 20.40
CA ASP A 212 -17.69 -41.48 20.53
C ASP A 212 -18.96 -41.69 19.69
#